data_AF-A0A1T4QUV2-F1
#
_entry.id   AF-A0A1T4QUV2-F1
#
_cell.length_a   1.000
_cell.length_b   1.000
_cell.length_c   1.000
_cell.angle_alpha   90.00
_cell.angle_beta   90.00
_cell.angle_gamma   90.00
#
_symmetry.space_group_name_H-M   'P 1'
#
loop_
_entity.id
_entity.type
_entity.pdbx_description
1 polymer ?
#
loop_
_entity_poly.entity_id
_entity_poly.type
_entity_poly.pdbx_seq_one_letter_code
_entity_poly.pdbx_strand_id
1 'polypeptide(L)'
;MTQAAAISKNAVSSPSSKFVPMRASLDRPTAGLIVGRPDLSDEVVLEALAARLEMDGRDPADAPALMSSARGGDAKAVALLRGVVLPAPRASLPMPVQQLVREKRERFLPFGRLALRRR
;
A
#
# COMPACT_ATOMS: atom_id res chain seq x y z
N MET A 1 -66.06 -10.92 6.79
CA MET A 1 -65.24 -9.69 6.78
C MET A 1 -63.80 -10.12 6.62
N THR A 2 -63.26 -9.89 5.42
CA THR A 2 -61.98 -10.39 4.94
C THR A 2 -61.01 -9.22 4.92
N GLN A 3 -59.88 -9.29 5.61
CA GLN A 3 -58.74 -8.42 5.30
C GLN A 3 -57.43 -9.19 5.41
N ALA A 4 -56.80 -9.33 4.24
CA ALA A 4 -55.42 -9.69 4.03
C ALA A 4 -54.55 -8.42 4.08
N ALA A 5 -53.38 -8.49 4.72
CA ALA A 5 -52.26 -7.57 4.54
C ALA A 5 -51.08 -8.07 5.38
N ALA A 6 -49.81 -7.94 5.02
CA ALA A 6 -49.10 -7.74 3.77
C ALA A 6 -47.64 -7.97 4.18
N ILE A 7 -46.95 -8.90 3.51
CA ILE A 7 -45.54 -9.19 3.74
C ILE A 7 -44.74 -8.01 3.17
N SER A 8 -44.24 -7.13 4.03
CA SER A 8 -43.38 -6.02 3.61
C SER A 8 -41.93 -6.46 3.56
N LYS A 9 -41.40 -6.54 2.34
CA LYS A 9 -40.00 -6.75 1.99
C LYS A 9 -39.22 -5.48 2.33
N ASN A 10 -38.46 -5.47 3.42
CA ASN A 10 -37.51 -4.38 3.65
C ASN A 10 -36.13 -4.74 3.14
N ALA A 11 -35.78 -4.00 2.09
CA ALA A 11 -34.61 -4.10 1.27
C ALA A 11 -33.30 -3.99 2.07
N VAL A 12 -32.35 -4.84 1.68
CA VAL A 12 -30.92 -4.66 1.89
C VAL A 12 -30.53 -3.32 1.27
N SER A 13 -30.39 -2.28 2.09
CA SER A 13 -29.79 -1.03 1.66
C SER A 13 -28.28 -1.20 1.67
N SER A 14 -27.70 -1.40 0.49
CA SER A 14 -26.25 -1.28 0.31
C SER A 14 -25.83 0.12 0.75
N PRO A 15 -24.79 0.29 1.59
CA PRO A 15 -24.29 1.62 1.89
C PRO A 15 -23.72 2.20 0.59
N SER A 16 -24.43 3.19 0.06
CA SER A 16 -23.98 4.03 -1.05
C SER A 16 -22.57 4.50 -0.72
N SER A 17 -21.59 4.05 -1.50
CA SER A 17 -20.22 4.59 -1.49
C SER A 17 -20.32 6.06 -1.88
N LYS A 18 -20.49 6.92 -0.87
CA LYS A 18 -20.43 8.37 -1.03
C LYS A 18 -18.98 8.67 -1.37
N PHE A 19 -18.71 8.91 -2.65
CA PHE A 19 -17.44 9.43 -3.12
C PHE A 19 -17.23 10.80 -2.45
N VAL A 20 -16.51 10.82 -1.33
CA VAL A 20 -16.16 12.05 -0.64
C VAL A 20 -15.16 12.79 -1.54
N PRO A 21 -15.44 14.03 -1.97
CA PRO A 21 -14.50 14.76 -2.79
C PRO A 21 -13.18 14.96 -2.01
N MET A 22 -12.10 14.45 -2.60
CA MET A 22 -10.73 14.33 -2.04
C MET A 22 -10.06 15.66 -1.63
N ARG A 23 -10.77 16.78 -1.68
CA ARG A 23 -10.23 18.13 -1.45
C ARG A 23 -10.52 18.72 -0.06
N ALA A 24 -11.39 18.10 0.74
CA ALA A 24 -11.83 18.68 2.03
C ALA A 24 -11.00 18.28 3.25
N SER A 25 -10.04 17.35 3.14
CA SER A 25 -9.26 16.79 4.26
C SER A 25 -7.76 17.13 4.22
N LEU A 26 -7.33 18.02 3.31
CA LEU A 26 -5.92 18.26 2.97
C LEU A 26 -5.07 18.93 4.08
N ASP A 27 -5.66 19.49 5.13
CA ASP A 27 -4.90 20.20 6.17
C ASP A 27 -4.42 19.31 7.32
N ARG A 28 -4.94 18.07 7.46
CA ARG A 28 -4.48 17.17 8.53
C ARG A 28 -3.62 16.05 7.95
N PRO A 29 -2.32 15.95 8.33
CA PRO A 29 -1.48 14.86 7.87
C PRO A 29 -2.07 13.52 8.34
N THR A 30 -2.23 12.59 7.39
CA THR A 30 -2.62 11.20 7.71
C THR A 30 -1.47 10.52 8.45
N ALA A 31 -1.78 9.49 9.26
CA ALA A 31 -0.75 8.78 10.01
C ALA A 31 0.25 8.09 9.06
N GLY A 32 -0.24 7.60 7.92
CA GLY A 32 0.62 7.09 6.85
C GLY A 32 1.66 8.11 6.37
N LEU A 33 1.30 9.38 6.20
CA LEU A 33 2.26 10.43 5.81
C LEU A 33 3.32 10.69 6.89
N ILE A 34 2.95 10.64 8.18
CA ILE A 34 3.88 10.87 9.30
C ILE A 34 4.98 9.79 9.33
N VAL A 35 4.62 8.55 8.99
CA VAL A 35 5.52 7.39 8.95
C VAL A 35 6.20 7.24 7.58
N GLY A 36 5.94 8.13 6.61
CA GLY A 36 6.53 8.07 5.28
C GLY A 36 5.93 6.99 4.37
N ARG A 37 4.76 6.47 4.72
CA ARG A 37 4.01 5.45 3.98
C ARG A 37 2.59 5.91 3.67
N PRO A 38 2.41 6.74 2.62
CA PRO A 38 1.09 7.26 2.25
C PRO A 38 0.13 6.18 1.76
N ASP A 39 0.62 4.98 1.46
CA ASP A 39 -0.17 3.82 1.06
C ASP A 39 -0.95 3.19 2.21
N LEU A 40 -0.59 3.48 3.47
CA LEU A 40 -1.22 2.91 4.65
C LEU A 40 -2.40 3.75 5.13
N SER A 41 -3.49 3.06 5.51
CA SER A 41 -4.60 3.67 6.23
C SER A 41 -4.24 3.92 7.69
N ASP A 42 -4.94 4.88 8.30
CA ASP A 42 -4.74 5.22 9.72
C ASP A 42 -5.03 4.03 10.65
N GLU A 43 -5.97 3.16 10.30
CA GLU A 43 -6.34 1.97 11.06
C GLU A 43 -5.18 0.97 11.15
N VAL A 44 -4.48 0.74 10.04
CA VAL A 44 -3.33 -0.18 9.98
C VAL A 44 -2.16 0.36 10.80
N VAL A 45 -1.96 1.69 10.77
CA VAL A 45 -0.92 2.34 11.58
C VAL A 45 -1.27 2.27 13.08
N LEU A 46 -2.56 2.38 13.44
CA LEU A 46 -3.02 2.22 14.81
C LEU A 46 -2.81 0.80 15.34
N GLU A 47 -3.17 -0.22 14.55
CA GLU A 47 -2.97 -1.62 14.92
C GLU A 47 -1.48 -1.92 15.14
N ALA A 48 -0.63 -1.46 14.22
CA ALA A 48 0.81 -1.62 14.34
C ALA A 48 1.39 -0.87 15.56
N LEU A 49 0.87 0.32 15.86
CA LEU A 49 1.27 1.08 17.04
C LEU A 49 0.84 0.38 18.35
N ALA A 50 -0.38 -0.15 18.41
CA ALA A 50 -0.87 -0.89 19.56
C ALA A 50 -0.01 -2.14 19.83
N ALA A 51 0.27 -2.92 18.79
CA ALA A 51 1.18 -4.07 18.88
C ALA A 51 2.58 -3.66 19.37
N ARG A 52 3.08 -2.50 18.94
CA ARG A 52 4.37 -1.99 19.41
C ARG A 52 4.33 -1.60 20.88
N LEU A 53 3.26 -0.94 21.35
CA LEU A 53 3.10 -0.58 22.75
C LEU A 53 3.04 -1.82 23.64
N GLU A 54 2.34 -2.87 23.22
CA GLU A 54 2.31 -4.15 23.93
C GLU A 54 3.71 -4.77 24.05
N MET A 55 4.50 -4.75 22.97
CA MET A 55 5.89 -5.23 23.01
C MET A 55 6.78 -4.42 23.95
N ASP A 56 6.54 -3.12 24.05
CA ASP A 56 7.27 -2.22 24.95
C ASP A 56 6.71 -2.24 26.39
N GLY A 57 5.70 -3.08 26.69
CA GLY A 57 5.08 -3.23 28.00
C GLY A 57 4.15 -2.08 28.40
N ARG A 58 3.62 -1.32 27.43
CA ARG A 58 2.70 -0.20 27.61
C ARG A 58 1.27 -0.61 27.26
N ASP A 59 0.31 0.21 27.70
CA ASP A 59 -1.11 -0.03 27.40
C ASP A 59 -1.41 0.24 25.91
N PRO A 60 -1.95 -0.74 25.14
CA PRO A 60 -2.37 -0.52 23.76
C PRO A 60 -3.47 0.56 23.62
N ALA A 61 -4.23 0.85 24.68
CA ALA A 61 -5.27 1.88 24.67
C ALA A 61 -4.72 3.31 24.47
N ASP A 62 -3.41 3.53 24.70
CA ASP A 62 -2.75 4.82 24.50
C ASP A 62 -2.45 5.13 23.02
N ALA A 63 -2.52 4.14 22.13
CA ALA A 63 -2.25 4.28 20.70
C ALA A 63 -3.01 5.45 20.02
N PRO A 64 -4.35 5.61 20.17
CA PRO A 64 -5.08 6.74 19.59
C PRO A 64 -4.63 8.10 20.12
N ALA A 65 -4.32 8.20 21.42
CA ALA A 65 -3.83 9.43 22.03
C ALA A 65 -2.44 9.81 21.48
N LEU A 66 -1.53 8.84 21.36
CA LEU A 66 -0.22 9.04 20.76
C LEU A 66 -0.32 9.41 19.28
N MET A 67 -1.20 8.76 18.52
CA MET A 67 -1.40 9.10 17.11
C MET A 67 -1.93 10.53 16.94
N SER A 68 -2.87 10.96 17.78
CA SER A 68 -3.36 12.35 17.77
C SER A 68 -2.28 13.36 18.16
N SER A 69 -1.43 13.03 19.15
CA SER A 69 -0.30 13.87 19.59
C SER A 69 0.74 14.02 18.49
N ALA A 70 1.05 12.95 17.76
CA ALA A 70 1.95 12.99 16.62
C ALA A 70 1.40 13.85 15.47
N ARG A 71 0.08 13.81 15.23
CA ARG A 71 -0.57 14.74 14.28
C ARG A 71 -0.48 16.19 14.74
N GLY A 72 -0.45 16.43 16.04
CA GLY A 72 -0.21 17.75 16.65
C GLY A 72 1.25 18.22 16.56
N GLY A 73 2.17 17.38 16.08
CA GLY A 73 3.57 17.73 15.90
C GLY A 73 4.47 17.46 17.12
N ASP A 74 4.01 16.69 18.12
CA ASP A 74 4.88 16.28 19.21
C ASP A 74 6.02 15.40 18.68
N ALA A 75 7.26 15.89 18.83
CA ALA A 75 8.46 15.24 18.34
C ALA A 75 8.64 13.82 18.92
N LYS A 76 8.25 13.60 20.18
CA LYS A 76 8.36 12.26 20.81
C LYS A 76 7.38 11.28 20.20
N ALA A 77 6.13 11.70 20.02
CA ALA A 77 5.09 10.87 19.41
C ALA A 77 5.41 10.55 17.94
N VAL A 78 5.95 11.53 17.19
CA VAL A 78 6.40 11.31 15.80
C VAL A 78 7.57 10.33 15.72
N ALA A 79 8.57 10.46 16.60
CA ALA A 79 9.70 9.54 16.63
C ALA A 79 9.25 8.10 16.93
N LEU A 80 8.30 7.93 17.86
CA LEU A 80 7.73 6.64 18.21
C LEU A 80 6.98 6.02 17.03
N LEU A 81 6.09 6.79 16.38
CA LEU A 81 5.35 6.32 15.18
C LEU A 81 6.27 5.89 14.03
N ARG A 82 7.39 6.59 13.82
CA ARG A 82 8.38 6.24 12.80
C ARG A 82 9.16 4.96 13.10
N GLY A 83 9.20 4.53 14.36
CA GLY A 83 9.84 3.30 14.81
C GLY A 83 8.93 2.07 14.80
N VAL A 84 7.67 2.22 14.41
CA VAL A 84 6.70 1.12 14.37
C VAL A 84 7.01 0.15 13.24
N VAL A 85 6.89 -1.15 13.51
CA VAL A 85 7.02 -2.19 12.49
C VAL A 85 5.73 -2.22 11.66
N LEU A 86 5.85 -1.93 10.36
CA LEU A 86 4.72 -1.84 9.45
C LEU A 86 4.60 -3.08 8.56
N PRO A 87 3.38 -3.43 8.10
CA PRO A 87 3.18 -4.55 7.19
C PRO A 87 3.92 -4.34 5.88
N ALA A 88 4.31 -5.41 5.17
CA ALA A 88 5.06 -5.30 3.92
C ALA A 88 4.36 -4.38 2.89
N PRO A 89 5.12 -3.58 2.12
CA PRO A 89 4.56 -2.72 1.07
C PRO A 89 3.85 -3.55 0.01
N ARG A 90 2.61 -3.19 -0.30
CA ARG A 90 1.78 -3.83 -1.33
C ARG A 90 1.93 -3.18 -2.71
N ALA A 91 2.64 -2.06 -2.80
CA ALA A 91 2.88 -1.38 -4.06
C ALA A 91 3.70 -2.27 -5.00
N SER A 92 3.26 -2.37 -6.25
CA SER A 92 4.04 -3.03 -7.29
C SER A 92 5.32 -2.23 -7.50
N LEU A 93 6.48 -2.89 -7.36
CA LEU A 93 7.77 -2.25 -7.65
C LEU A 93 7.79 -1.85 -9.13
N PRO A 94 8.10 -0.57 -9.46
CA PRO A 94 8.27 -0.17 -10.83
C PRO A 94 9.50 -0.90 -11.39
N MET A 95 9.26 -1.96 -12.15
CA MET A 95 10.32 -2.66 -12.87
C MET A 95 10.62 -1.88 -14.14
N PRO A 96 11.83 -1.30 -14.29
CA PRO A 96 12.20 -0.68 -15.55
C PRO A 96 12.23 -1.74 -16.65
N VAL A 97 11.68 -1.39 -17.82
CA VAL A 97 11.69 -2.29 -18.98
C VAL A 97 13.12 -2.38 -19.51
N GLN A 98 13.80 -3.49 -19.26
CA GLN A 98 15.12 -3.75 -19.82
C GLN A 98 14.96 -4.20 -21.28
N GLN A 99 15.41 -3.36 -22.22
CA GLN A 99 15.47 -3.76 -23.63
C GLN A 99 16.52 -4.86 -23.79
N LEU A 100 16.07 -6.08 -24.11
CA LEU A 100 16.97 -7.17 -24.46
C LEU A 100 17.66 -6.82 -25.78
N VAL A 101 18.93 -6.41 -25.72
CA VAL A 101 19.77 -6.32 -26.92
C VAL A 101 19.94 -7.72 -27.45
N ARG A 102 19.23 -8.06 -28.52
CA ARG A 102 19.55 -9.24 -29.33
C ARG A 102 20.90 -8.95 -29.99
N GLU A 103 21.99 -9.39 -29.37
CA GLU A 103 23.23 -9.55 -30.10
C GLU A 103 22.94 -10.46 -31.30
N LYS A 104 22.97 -9.89 -32.50
CA LYS A 104 23.22 -10.70 -33.68
C LYS A 104 24.57 -11.35 -33.43
N ARG A 105 24.56 -12.64 -33.07
CA ARG A 105 25.71 -13.51 -33.27
C ARG A 105 26.02 -13.43 -34.76
N GLU A 106 26.84 -12.46 -35.14
CA GLU A 106 27.49 -12.51 -36.43
C GLU A 106 28.25 -13.82 -36.43
N ARG A 107 27.79 -14.72 -37.29
CA ARG A 107 28.45 -15.97 -37.61
C ARG A 107 29.75 -15.56 -38.29
N PHE A 108 30.76 -15.21 -37.50
CA PHE A 108 32.13 -15.15 -37.97
C PHE A 108 32.46 -16.59 -38.38
N LEU A 109 32.39 -16.85 -39.68
CA LEU A 109 33.02 -17.99 -40.32
C LEU A 109 34.43 -17.52 -40.66
N PRO A 110 35.45 -17.82 -39.82
CA PRO A 110 36.81 -17.49 -40.18
C PRO A 110 37.24 -18.47 -41.28
N PHE A 111 37.52 -17.91 -42.46
CA PHE A 111 38.33 -18.48 -43.54
C PHE A 111 37.76 -19.65 -44.37
N GLY A 112 37.50 -19.31 -45.64
CA GLY A 112 38.11 -20.06 -46.74
C GLY A 112 37.29 -21.18 -47.36
N ARG A 113 36.53 -20.83 -48.40
CA ARG A 113 36.14 -21.77 -49.46
C ARG A 113 37.41 -22.39 -50.07
N LEU A 114 37.72 -23.64 -49.74
CA LEU A 114 38.59 -24.47 -50.57
C LEU A 114 37.74 -25.05 -51.70
N ALA A 115 37.91 -24.46 -52.89
CA ALA A 115 37.36 -24.99 -54.13
C ALA A 115 37.99 -26.36 -54.43
N LEU A 116 37.23 -27.44 -54.25
CA LEU A 116 37.63 -28.77 -54.69
C LEU A 116 37.58 -28.81 -56.23
N ARG A 117 38.75 -28.73 -56.85
CA ARG A 117 38.95 -28.84 -58.30
C ARG A 117 38.71 -30.27 -58.74
N ARG A 118 37.75 -30.48 -59.65
CA ARG A 118 37.51 -31.74 -60.37
C ARG A 118 38.77 -32.22 -61.10
N ARG A 119 39.02 -33.54 -61.05
CA ARG A 119 39.55 -34.34 -62.15
C ARG A 119 38.78 -35.65 -62.21
#